data_AF-A0A6G3XLE8-F1
#
_entry.id   AF-A0A6G3XLE8-F1
#
_cell.length_a   1.000
_cell.length_b   1.000
_cell.length_c   1.000
_cell.angle_alpha   90.00
_cell.angle_beta   90.00
_cell.angle_gamma   90.00
#
_symmetry.space_group_name_H-M   'P 1'
#
loop_
_entity.id
_entity.type
_entity.pdbx_description
1 polymer ?
#
loop_
_entity_poly.entity_id
_entity_poly.type
_entity_poly.pdbx_seq_one_letter_code
_entity_poly.pdbx_strand_id
1 'polypeptide(L)'
;GYEGQGPDHSSARPERFLQMCAQDNMTVAMPTLPSNYFHLLRWQVHNPHHKPLIVFTPKSMLRLKAAASSIEEFTTGGFRPVIGDTSVKPENVRKVVFCAGKLFYDLDA
;
A
#
# COMPACT_ATOMS: atom_id res chain seq x y z
N GLY A 1 3.34 10.68 -4.01
CA GLY A 1 2.30 11.23 -3.12
C GLY A 1 2.08 12.70 -3.42
N TYR A 2 0.84 13.08 -3.68
CA TYR A 2 0.44 14.46 -3.96
C TYR A 2 0.34 15.26 -2.66
N GLU A 3 1.31 16.14 -2.44
CA GLU A 3 1.51 16.86 -1.17
C GLU A 3 1.87 18.34 -1.42
N GLY A 4 1.48 18.89 -2.58
CA GLY A 4 1.70 20.30 -2.91
C GLY A 4 3.13 20.68 -3.32
N GLN A 5 4.03 19.71 -3.55
CA GLN A 5 5.44 19.98 -3.87
C GLN A 5 5.74 20.13 -5.38
N GLY A 6 4.71 20.30 -6.20
CA GLY A 6 4.86 20.47 -7.66
C GLY A 6 5.05 19.16 -8.44
N PRO A 7 5.25 19.26 -9.77
CA PRO A 7 5.18 18.13 -10.71
C PRO A 7 6.27 17.07 -10.47
N ASP A 8 7.50 17.48 -10.19
CA ASP A 8 8.65 16.56 -10.07
C ASP A 8 8.79 15.91 -8.69
N HIS A 9 7.91 16.25 -7.75
CA HIS A 9 7.94 15.75 -6.36
C HIS A 9 6.65 15.01 -5.96
N SER A 10 5.75 14.76 -6.91
CA SER A 10 4.40 14.26 -6.61
C SER A 10 4.13 12.84 -7.09
N SER A 11 4.59 12.48 -8.29
CA SER A 11 4.24 11.20 -8.92
C SER A 11 5.47 10.41 -9.37
N ALA A 12 5.52 9.14 -8.96
CA ALA A 12 6.44 8.15 -9.50
C ALA A 12 5.86 7.44 -10.74
N ARG A 13 4.76 7.97 -11.31
CA ARG A 13 4.09 7.49 -12.51
C ARG A 13 3.63 6.03 -12.41
N PRO A 14 2.82 5.66 -11.40
CA PRO A 14 2.33 4.30 -11.22
C PRO A 14 1.62 3.72 -12.44
N GLU A 15 0.92 4.58 -13.20
CA GLU A 15 0.27 4.23 -14.45
C GLU A 15 1.21 3.60 -15.47
N ARG A 16 2.48 4.04 -15.51
CA ARG A 16 3.48 3.51 -16.44
C ARG A 16 3.92 2.11 -16.06
N PHE A 17 4.13 1.85 -14.77
CA PHE A 17 4.49 0.52 -14.30
C PHE A 17 3.33 -0.47 -14.48
N LEU A 18 2.10 -0.04 -14.19
CA LEU A 18 0.90 -0.85 -14.41
C LEU A 18 0.70 -1.17 -15.90
N GLN A 19 0.96 -0.22 -16.81
CA GLN A 19 0.90 -0.48 -18.25
C GLN A 19 1.94 -1.51 -18.72
N MET A 20 3.10 -1.60 -18.06
CA MET A 20 4.15 -2.58 -18.36
C MET A 20 3.91 -3.95 -17.73
N CYS A 21 2.91 -4.10 -16.85
CA CYS A 21 2.55 -5.38 -16.26
C CYS A 21 1.93 -6.31 -17.32
N ALA A 22 2.57 -7.45 -17.55
CA ALA A 22 2.06 -8.50 -18.42
C ALA A 22 2.62 -9.86 -17.97
N GLN A 23 1.82 -10.93 -18.08
CA GLN A 23 2.27 -12.30 -17.82
C GLN A 23 2.97 -12.47 -16.45
N ASP A 24 2.44 -11.82 -15.42
CA ASP A 24 3.00 -11.79 -14.07
C ASP A 24 4.49 -11.38 -14.02
N ASN A 25 4.95 -10.52 -14.93
CA ASN A 25 6.36 -10.14 -15.03
C ASN A 25 6.88 -9.34 -13.82
N MET A 26 6.03 -8.65 -13.08
CA MET A 26 6.40 -7.85 -11.90
C MET A 26 5.26 -7.75 -10.89
N THR A 27 5.60 -7.39 -9.65
CA THR A 27 4.64 -7.01 -8.61
C THR A 27 4.68 -5.51 -8.40
N VAL A 28 3.53 -4.86 -8.37
CA VAL A 28 3.39 -3.41 -8.14
C VAL A 28 2.59 -3.20 -6.86
N ALA A 29 3.14 -2.46 -5.89
CA ALA A 29 2.54 -2.29 -4.58
C ALA A 29 2.62 -0.84 -4.07
N MET A 30 1.62 -0.44 -3.29
CA MET A 30 1.55 0.86 -2.63
C MET A 30 1.09 0.67 -1.17
N PRO A 31 1.96 0.15 -0.29
CA PRO A 31 1.61 -0.20 1.08
C PRO A 31 1.27 1.06 1.90
N THR A 32 0.25 0.93 2.76
CA THR A 32 -0.26 2.00 3.65
C THR A 32 0.11 1.81 5.11
N LEU A 33 0.48 0.59 5.51
CA LEU A 33 0.89 0.23 6.87
C LEU A 33 2.36 -0.24 6.92
N PRO A 34 3.14 0.15 7.93
CA PRO A 34 4.49 -0.33 8.18
C PRO A 34 4.58 -1.85 8.27
N SER A 35 3.62 -2.49 8.98
CA SER A 35 3.56 -3.96 9.07
C SER A 35 3.40 -4.61 7.70
N ASN A 36 2.54 -4.03 6.85
CA ASN A 36 2.31 -4.55 5.51
C ASN A 36 3.55 -4.40 4.61
N TYR A 37 4.27 -3.28 4.73
CA TYR A 37 5.53 -3.08 4.01
C TYR A 37 6.62 -4.05 4.47
N PHE A 38 6.75 -4.28 5.79
CA PHE A 38 7.65 -5.28 6.35
C PHE A 38 7.38 -6.68 5.79
N HIS A 39 6.12 -7.11 5.79
CA HIS A 39 5.75 -8.42 5.27
C HIS A 39 5.94 -8.53 3.76
N LEU A 40 5.71 -7.45 3.01
CA LEU A 40 5.95 -7.42 1.57
C LEU A 40 7.43 -7.63 1.23
N LEU A 41 8.35 -6.99 1.97
CA LEU A 41 9.79 -7.16 1.77
C LEU A 41 10.24 -8.59 2.08
N ARG A 42 9.71 -9.18 3.16
CA ARG A 42 9.98 -10.59 3.52
C ARG A 42 9.43 -11.54 2.46
N TRP A 43 8.21 -11.28 2.00
CA TRP A 43 7.59 -12.04 0.91
C TRP A 43 8.48 -12.02 -0.35
N GLN A 44 9.03 -10.87 -0.73
CA GLN A 44 9.92 -10.77 -1.89
C GLN A 44 11.17 -11.65 -1.78
N VAL A 45 11.76 -11.75 -0.58
CA VAL A 45 12.95 -12.58 -0.33
C VAL A 45 12.60 -14.07 -0.30
N HIS A 46 11.47 -14.42 0.30
CA HIS A 46 11.02 -15.81 0.45
C HIS A 46 10.28 -16.36 -0.77
N ASN A 47 9.88 -15.51 -1.72
CA ASN A 47 9.21 -15.94 -2.93
C ASN A 47 10.19 -16.70 -3.84
N PRO A 48 9.92 -17.96 -4.22
CA PRO A 48 10.78 -18.70 -5.14
C PRO A 48 10.83 -18.09 -6.55
N HIS A 49 9.81 -17.29 -6.90
CA HIS A 49 9.76 -16.56 -8.15
C HIS A 49 10.32 -15.15 -7.94
N HIS A 50 11.63 -14.99 -8.17
CA HIS A 50 12.34 -13.71 -8.04
C HIS A 50 11.99 -12.73 -9.18
N LYS A 51 10.80 -12.14 -9.09
CA LYS A 51 10.30 -11.13 -10.03
C LYS A 51 10.50 -9.73 -9.46
N PRO A 52 10.66 -8.68 -10.29
CA PRO A 52 10.75 -7.30 -9.81
C PRO A 52 9.57 -6.91 -8.91
N LEU A 53 9.89 -6.21 -7.81
CA LEU A 53 8.91 -5.59 -6.93
C LEU A 53 9.04 -4.07 -7.02
N ILE A 54 8.02 -3.43 -7.58
CA ILE A 54 7.90 -1.97 -7.69
C ILE A 54 7.05 -1.46 -6.52
N VAL A 55 7.67 -0.72 -5.61
CA VAL A 55 6.99 -0.14 -4.44
C VAL A 55 6.91 1.36 -4.55
N PHE A 56 5.70 1.90 -4.49
CA PHE A 56 5.48 3.33 -4.33
C PHE A 56 5.55 3.71 -2.86
N THR A 57 6.74 4.09 -2.43
CA THR A 57 7.03 4.36 -1.02
C THR A 57 6.36 5.64 -0.51
N PRO A 58 5.97 5.67 0.78
CA PRO A 58 5.36 6.84 1.38
C PRO A 58 6.33 8.03 1.53
N LYS A 59 5.78 9.24 1.57
CA LYS A 59 6.48 10.46 1.98
C LYS A 59 5.96 10.96 3.33
N SER A 60 4.84 11.68 3.36
CA SER A 60 4.23 12.16 4.62
C SER A 60 3.86 11.04 5.60
N MET A 61 3.44 9.86 5.09
CA MET A 61 3.05 8.74 5.96
C MET A 61 4.20 8.19 6.82
N LEU A 62 5.47 8.53 6.50
CA LEU A 62 6.62 8.15 7.34
C LEU A 62 6.54 8.72 8.76
N ARG A 63 5.72 9.75 8.98
CA ARG A 63 5.55 10.40 10.29
C ARG A 63 4.08 10.48 10.73
N LEU A 64 3.16 9.90 9.95
CA LEU A 64 1.73 9.97 10.23
C LEU A 64 1.39 8.96 11.34
N LYS A 65 0.89 9.45 12.49
CA LYS A 65 0.53 8.59 13.63
C LYS A 65 -0.57 7.58 13.28
N ALA A 66 -1.54 7.97 12.46
CA ALA A 66 -2.61 7.08 12.01
C ALA A 66 -2.09 5.90 11.16
N ALA A 67 -0.90 6.03 10.57
CA ALA A 67 -0.26 4.97 9.81
C ALA A 67 0.66 4.08 10.67
N ALA A 68 0.62 4.17 12.00
CA ALA A 68 1.44 3.31 12.86
C ALA A 68 0.88 1.88 12.91
N SER A 69 1.79 0.90 12.95
CA SER A 69 1.46 -0.52 13.17
C SER A 69 1.87 -0.94 14.58
N SER A 70 1.10 -1.82 15.21
CA SER A 70 1.49 -2.44 16.48
C SER A 70 2.58 -3.50 16.25
N ILE A 71 3.31 -3.87 17.30
CA ILE A 71 4.41 -4.85 17.21
C ILE A 71 3.87 -6.23 16.79
N GLU A 72 2.68 -6.58 17.26
CA GLU A 72 2.01 -7.85 17.00
C GLU A 72 1.74 -8.04 15.50
N GLU A 73 1.47 -6.95 14.76
CA GLU A 73 1.29 -7.03 13.30
C GLU A 73 2.58 -7.40 12.55
N PHE A 74 3.76 -7.27 13.16
CA PHE A 74 5.03 -7.69 12.55
C PHE A 74 5.38 -9.15 12.88
N THR A 75 4.99 -9.61 14.07
CA THR A 75 5.30 -10.97 14.54
C THR A 75 4.24 -11.98 14.14
N THR A 76 3.03 -11.53 13.84
CA THR A 76 1.89 -12.35 13.41
C THR A 76 1.32 -11.87 12.09
N GLY A 77 0.70 -12.77 11.33
CA GLY A 77 0.11 -12.45 10.03
C GLY A 77 1.11 -12.47 8.86
N GLY A 78 0.83 -11.66 7.84
CA GLY A 78 1.60 -11.62 6.60
C GLY A 78 1.18 -10.47 5.68
N PHE A 79 1.69 -10.49 4.45
CA PHE A 79 1.37 -9.46 3.47
C PHE A 79 -0.12 -9.50 3.11
N ARG A 80 -0.79 -8.36 3.23
CA ARG A 80 -2.20 -8.13 2.91
C ARG A 80 -2.28 -7.36 1.58
N PRO A 81 -2.61 -8.01 0.46
CA PRO A 81 -2.76 -7.32 -0.83
C PRO A 81 -3.97 -6.38 -0.85
N VAL A 82 -4.98 -6.65 -0.02
CA VAL A 82 -6.15 -5.80 0.21
C VAL A 82 -6.36 -5.69 1.72
N ILE A 83 -6.59 -4.47 2.20
CA ILE A 83 -6.94 -4.20 3.60
C ILE A 83 -8.41 -3.77 3.61
N GLY A 84 -9.23 -4.52 4.35
CA GLY A 84 -10.66 -4.23 4.49
C GLY A 84 -10.95 -3.16 5.54
N ASP A 85 -12.15 -2.60 5.47
CA ASP A 85 -12.66 -1.67 6.47
C ASP A 85 -13.37 -2.44 7.59
N THR A 86 -12.88 -2.28 8.83
CA THR A 86 -13.47 -2.88 10.03
C THR A 86 -14.19 -1.87 10.91
N SER A 87 -14.27 -0.61 10.48
CA SER A 87 -14.90 0.49 11.24
C SER A 87 -16.43 0.48 11.14
N VAL A 88 -16.97 -0.14 10.09
CA VAL A 88 -18.42 -0.19 9.80
C VAL A 88 -18.95 -1.60 9.74
N LYS A 89 -20.24 -1.76 10.07
CA LYS A 89 -20.96 -3.02 9.90
C LYS A 89 -21.28 -3.24 8.42
N PRO A 90 -20.88 -4.37 7.80
CA PRO A 90 -21.06 -4.63 6.38
C PRO A 90 -22.50 -4.46 5.89
N GLU A 91 -23.50 -4.82 6.70
CA GLU A 91 -24.93 -4.72 6.39
C GLU A 91 -25.42 -3.27 6.18
N ASN A 92 -24.70 -2.28 6.71
CA ASN A 92 -25.06 -0.86 6.59
C ASN A 92 -24.37 -0.18 5.41
N VAL A 93 -23.46 -0.87 4.71
CA VAL A 93 -22.65 -0.29 3.64
C VAL A 93 -23.47 -0.20 2.34
N ARG A 94 -23.63 1.01 1.81
CA ARG A 94 -24.26 1.25 0.50
C ARG A 94 -23.27 1.53 -0.63
N LYS A 95 -22.03 1.89 -0.30
CA LYS A 95 -20.99 2.26 -1.26
C LYS A 95 -19.64 1.80 -0.74
N VAL A 96 -18.87 1.15 -1.61
CA VAL A 96 -17.48 0.76 -1.35
C VAL A 96 -16.57 1.68 -2.16
N VAL A 97 -15.60 2.29 -1.50
CA VAL A 97 -14.58 3.13 -2.14
C VAL A 97 -13.27 2.37 -2.12
N PHE A 98 -12.79 1.98 -3.30
CA PHE A 98 -11.45 1.45 -3.45
C PHE A 98 -10.45 2.59 -3.55
N CYS A 99 -9.36 2.49 -2.79
CA CYS A 99 -8.25 3.44 -2.85
C CYS A 99 -6.92 2.69 -2.67
N ALA A 100 -5.82 3.36 -2.96
CA ALA A 100 -4.47 2.84 -2.76
C ALA A 100 -3.55 3.93 -2.21
N GLY A 101 -2.63 3.53 -1.33
CA GLY A 101 -1.66 4.43 -0.71
C GLY A 101 -2.29 5.49 0.19
N LYS A 102 -1.62 6.65 0.26
CA LYS A 102 -1.94 7.74 1.20
C LYS A 102 -3.40 8.18 1.17
N LEU A 103 -4.04 8.16 0.00
CA LEU A 103 -5.42 8.64 -0.17
C LEU A 103 -6.40 8.00 0.83
N PHE A 104 -6.14 6.78 1.28
CA PHE A 104 -6.90 6.15 2.37
C PHE A 104 -7.01 7.06 3.60
N TYR A 105 -5.90 7.60 4.09
CA TYR A 105 -5.88 8.46 5.28
C TYR A 105 -6.52 9.83 5.04
N ASP A 106 -6.58 10.27 3.79
CA ASP A 106 -7.29 11.50 3.44
C ASP A 106 -8.82 11.28 3.34
N LEU A 107 -9.26 10.02 3.14
CA LEU A 107 -10.68 9.62 3.10
C LEU A 107 -11.23 9.22 4.48
N ASP A 108 -10.37 8.68 5.34
CA ASP A 108 -10.69 8.25 6.71
C ASP A 108 -10.72 9.42 7.71
N ALA A 109 -10.03 10.52 7.40
CA ALA A 109 -10.00 11.75 8.20
C ALA A 109 -11.30 12.57 8.08
#